data_AF-A0A7Y8LBB2-F1
#
_entry.id   AF-A0A7Y8LBB2-F1
#
_cell.length_a   1.000
_cell.length_b   1.000
_cell.length_c   1.000
_cell.angle_alpha   90.00
_cell.angle_beta   90.00
_cell.angle_gamma   90.00
#
_symmetry.space_group_name_H-M   'P 1'
#
loop_
_entity.id
_entity.type
_entity.pdbx_description
1 polymer ?
#
loop_
_entity_poly.entity_id
_entity_poly.type
_entity_poly.pdbx_seq_one_letter_code
_entity_poly.pdbx_strand_id
1 'polypeptide(L)'
;MPDLPDELIRINAILHEYVAIHDAIFKFAWRKAIPIPGLFKPTDFGAHFKGLTRLASKLSAISSALNEDTGALEGSHQYAAALLEAVQALREICRRFYEKSQGHLSKYPMAEYNADLKVYEGLLNKCQEFGIALNRKMHEDSVPPEG
;
A
#
# COMPACT_ATOMS: atom_id res chain seq x y z
N MET A 1 15.48 -23.23 -2.76
CA MET A 1 14.60 -22.15 -2.29
C MET A 1 13.20 -22.73 -2.41
N PRO A 2 12.42 -22.86 -1.33
CA PRO A 2 11.06 -23.35 -1.46
C PRO A 2 10.30 -22.45 -2.43
N ASP A 3 9.52 -23.05 -3.33
CA ASP A 3 8.67 -22.29 -4.23
C ASP A 3 7.69 -21.48 -3.37
N LEU A 4 7.76 -20.15 -3.47
CA LEU A 4 6.79 -19.28 -2.81
C LEU A 4 5.40 -19.56 -3.40
N PRO A 5 4.34 -19.56 -2.59
CA PRO A 5 2.96 -19.56 -3.09
C PRO A 5 2.75 -18.46 -4.14
N ASP A 6 2.09 -18.80 -5.24
CA ASP A 6 1.85 -17.90 -6.38
C ASP A 6 1.17 -16.58 -5.93
N GLU A 7 0.29 -16.66 -4.94
CA GLU A 7 -0.39 -15.53 -4.32
C GLU A 7 0.58 -14.56 -3.66
N LEU A 8 1.60 -15.06 -2.95
CA LEU A 8 2.62 -14.24 -2.30
C LEU A 8 3.54 -13.55 -3.32
N ILE A 9 3.87 -14.25 -4.42
CA ILE A 9 4.61 -13.65 -5.53
C ILE A 9 3.81 -12.48 -6.13
N ARG A 10 2.50 -12.68 -6.35
CA ARG A 10 1.59 -11.63 -6.86
C ARG A 10 1.45 -10.46 -5.89
N ILE A 11 1.32 -10.73 -4.58
CA ILE A 11 1.28 -9.68 -3.56
C ILE A 11 2.58 -8.88 -3.56
N ASN A 12 3.73 -9.53 -3.64
CA ASN A 12 5.02 -8.85 -3.70
C ASN A 12 5.15 -7.95 -4.94
N ALA A 13 4.68 -8.41 -6.11
CA ALA A 13 4.62 -7.58 -7.31
C ALA A 13 3.74 -6.33 -7.10
N ILE A 14 2.58 -6.48 -6.45
CA ILE A 14 1.71 -5.35 -6.11
C ILE A 14 2.37 -4.41 -5.11
N LEU A 15 3.08 -4.94 -4.11
CA LEU A 15 3.82 -4.14 -3.14
C LEU A 15 4.87 -3.26 -3.83
N HIS A 16 5.61 -3.78 -4.82
CA HIS A 16 6.55 -2.98 -5.58
C HIS A 16 5.87 -1.84 -6.37
N GLU A 17 4.75 -2.12 -7.04
CA GLU A 17 3.96 -1.07 -7.72
C GLU A 17 3.45 -0.02 -6.72
N TYR A 18 2.99 -0.46 -5.55
CA TYR A 18 2.50 0.40 -4.49
C TYR A 18 3.61 1.30 -3.93
N VAL A 19 4.78 0.75 -3.61
CA VAL A 19 5.95 1.51 -3.11
C VAL A 19 6.39 2.55 -4.13
N ALA A 20 6.36 2.24 -5.42
CA ALA A 20 6.68 3.21 -6.47
C ALA A 20 5.71 4.42 -6.46
N ILE A 21 4.40 4.18 -6.27
CA ILE A 21 3.41 5.24 -6.14
C ILE A 21 3.62 6.02 -4.84
N HIS A 22 3.83 5.32 -3.72
CA HIS A 22 4.10 5.91 -2.42
C HIS A 22 5.30 6.87 -2.47
N ASP A 23 6.43 6.41 -3.00
CA ASP A 23 7.63 7.22 -3.16
C ASP A 23 7.39 8.41 -4.09
N ALA A 24 6.66 8.23 -5.19
CA ALA A 24 6.32 9.34 -6.09
C ALA A 24 5.52 10.44 -5.37
N ILE A 25 4.67 10.08 -4.40
CA ILE A 25 3.88 11.03 -3.61
C ILE A 25 4.76 11.68 -2.54
N PHE A 26 5.40 10.90 -1.68
CA PHE A 26 6.05 11.40 -0.46
C PHE A 26 7.52 11.79 -0.65
N LYS A 27 8.30 11.03 -1.42
CA LYS A 27 9.71 11.36 -1.70
C LYS A 27 9.84 12.60 -2.57
N PHE A 28 8.89 12.82 -3.48
CA PHE A 28 8.83 14.04 -4.28
C PHE A 28 8.30 15.24 -3.47
N ALA A 29 7.37 15.02 -2.53
CA ALA A 29 6.92 16.06 -1.60
C ALA A 29 8.06 16.57 -0.68
N TRP A 30 9.01 15.71 -0.32
CA TRP A 30 10.18 16.12 0.49
C TRP A 30 11.15 17.03 -0.28
N ARG A 31 11.21 16.92 -1.62
CA ARG A 31 11.99 17.85 -2.47
C ARG A 31 11.36 19.25 -2.58
N LYS A 32 10.13 19.46 -2.08
CA LYS A 32 9.39 20.73 -2.18
C LYS A 32 9.72 21.76 -1.09
N ALA A 33 10.71 21.52 -0.22
CA ALA A 33 11.17 22.55 0.71
C ALA A 33 11.79 23.78 0.01
N ILE A 34 12.05 23.71 -1.31
CA ILE A 34 12.52 24.85 -2.12
C ILE A 34 11.61 25.00 -3.35
N PRO A 35 10.61 25.91 -3.32
CA PRO A 35 9.77 26.16 -4.47
C PRO A 35 10.52 27.02 -5.50
N ILE A 36 11.03 26.40 -6.57
CA ILE A 36 11.52 27.11 -7.77
C ILE A 36 10.39 27.10 -8.81
N PRO A 37 9.79 28.25 -9.15
CA PRO A 37 8.75 28.33 -10.17
C PRO A 37 9.24 27.78 -11.52
N GLY A 38 8.45 26.90 -12.16
CA GLY A 38 8.72 26.41 -13.52
C GLY A 38 9.51 25.09 -13.65
N LEU A 39 10.17 24.60 -12.59
CA LEU A 39 10.94 23.34 -12.65
C LEU A 39 10.20 22.13 -12.06
N PHE A 40 9.21 22.34 -11.19
CA PHE A 40 8.53 21.25 -10.51
C PHE A 40 7.22 20.86 -11.21
N LYS A 41 7.18 19.63 -11.74
CA LYS A 41 5.94 19.01 -12.22
C LYS A 41 4.96 18.87 -11.05
N PRO A 42 3.72 19.37 -11.16
CA PRO A 42 2.68 19.08 -10.19
C PRO A 42 2.52 17.57 -10.02
N THR A 43 2.35 17.11 -8.78
CA THR A 43 2.03 15.70 -8.51
C THR A 43 0.67 15.38 -9.12
N ASP A 44 0.60 14.43 -10.05
CA ASP A 44 -0.66 14.00 -10.65
C ASP A 44 -1.39 13.00 -9.74
N PHE A 45 -2.11 13.55 -8.77
CA PHE A 45 -2.92 12.76 -7.84
C PHE A 45 -4.04 11.97 -8.55
N GLY A 46 -4.48 12.39 -9.74
CA GLY A 46 -5.47 11.66 -10.52
C GLY A 46 -4.91 10.36 -11.10
N ALA A 47 -3.69 10.40 -11.64
CA ALA A 47 -2.97 9.21 -12.08
C ALA A 47 -2.69 8.24 -10.92
N HIS A 48 -2.23 8.76 -9.78
CA HIS A 48 -2.00 7.93 -8.59
C HIS A 48 -3.28 7.31 -8.04
N PHE A 49 -4.40 8.04 -7.99
CA PHE A 49 -5.70 7.51 -7.61
C PHE A 49 -6.13 6.33 -8.48
N LYS A 50 -5.99 6.45 -9.82
CA LYS A 50 -6.29 5.35 -10.75
C LYS A 50 -5.37 4.15 -10.54
N GLY A 51 -4.07 4.39 -10.36
CA GLY A 51 -3.09 3.35 -10.05
C GLY A 51 -3.45 2.58 -8.78
N LEU A 52 -3.70 3.29 -7.68
CA LEU A 52 -4.07 2.70 -6.40
C LEU A 52 -5.43 1.99 -6.45
N THR A 53 -6.40 2.50 -7.22
CA THR A 53 -7.68 1.80 -7.46
C THR A 53 -7.44 0.44 -8.10
N ARG A 54 -6.60 0.38 -9.15
CA ARG A 54 -6.24 -0.89 -9.79
C ARG A 54 -5.57 -1.85 -8.81
N LEU A 55 -4.62 -1.36 -8.00
CA LEU A 55 -3.92 -2.20 -7.02
C LEU A 55 -4.88 -2.73 -5.95
N ALA A 56 -5.78 -1.90 -5.44
CA ALA A 56 -6.80 -2.30 -4.47
C ALA A 56 -7.71 -3.41 -5.03
N SER A 57 -8.15 -3.31 -6.29
CA SER A 57 -8.95 -4.36 -6.93
C SER A 57 -8.18 -5.68 -7.04
N LYS A 58 -6.90 -5.65 -7.44
CA LYS A 58 -6.06 -6.84 -7.51
C LYS A 58 -5.86 -7.48 -6.13
N LEU A 59 -5.55 -6.67 -5.11
CA LEU A 59 -5.35 -7.15 -3.73
C LEU A 59 -6.63 -7.71 -3.13
N SER A 60 -7.79 -7.09 -3.41
CA SER A 60 -9.07 -7.60 -2.95
C SER A 60 -9.33 -9.01 -3.49
N ALA A 61 -9.07 -9.25 -4.77
CA ALA A 61 -9.23 -10.56 -5.37
C ALA A 61 -8.29 -11.61 -4.74
N ILE A 62 -7.02 -11.25 -4.52
CA ILE A 62 -6.04 -12.15 -3.87
C ILE A 62 -6.40 -12.40 -2.41
N SER A 63 -6.79 -11.37 -1.67
CA SER A 63 -7.18 -11.48 -0.27
C SER A 63 -8.40 -12.39 -0.09
N SER A 64 -9.40 -12.30 -0.98
CA SER A 64 -10.53 -13.23 -1.02
C SER A 64 -10.10 -14.67 -1.31
N ALA A 65 -9.26 -14.88 -2.32
CA ALA A 65 -8.74 -16.22 -2.65
C ALA A 65 -7.98 -16.86 -1.48
N LEU A 66 -7.11 -16.09 -0.82
CA LEU A 66 -6.36 -16.54 0.36
C LEU A 66 -7.24 -16.84 1.58
N ASN A 67 -8.42 -16.21 1.69
CA ASN A 67 -9.35 -16.49 2.77
C ASN A 67 -10.13 -17.80 2.56
N GLU A 68 -10.33 -18.18 1.29
CA GLU A 68 -11.05 -19.41 0.92
C GLU A 68 -10.10 -20.62 0.84
N ASP A 69 -8.81 -20.39 0.63
CA ASP A 69 -7.81 -21.45 0.52
C ASP A 69 -7.32 -21.94 1.90
N THR A 70 -7.75 -23.14 2.29
CA THR A 70 -7.31 -23.81 3.52
C THR A 70 -5.83 -24.25 3.49
N GLY A 71 -5.21 -24.28 2.31
CA GLY A 71 -3.78 -24.55 2.12
C GLY A 71 -2.91 -23.30 2.09
N ALA A 72 -3.49 -22.11 2.19
CA ALA A 72 -2.74 -20.87 2.21
C ALA A 72 -1.83 -20.80 3.44
N LEU A 73 -0.62 -20.27 3.25
CA LEU A 73 0.33 -20.07 4.34
C LEU A 73 -0.29 -19.16 5.41
N GLU A 74 -0.20 -19.61 6.67
CA GLU A 74 -0.74 -18.89 7.83
C GLU A 74 -0.26 -17.43 7.84
N GLY A 75 -1.19 -16.49 7.97
CA GLY A 75 -0.87 -15.05 7.97
C GLY A 75 -0.92 -14.37 6.60
N SER A 76 -0.97 -15.13 5.49
CA SER A 76 -0.99 -14.57 4.13
C SER A 76 -2.23 -13.71 3.89
N HIS A 77 -3.40 -14.18 4.33
CA HIS A 77 -4.65 -13.42 4.21
C HIS A 77 -4.59 -12.12 5.03
N GLN A 78 -4.14 -12.19 6.28
CA GLN A 78 -4.02 -11.03 7.18
C GLN A 78 -3.07 -9.97 6.61
N TYR A 79 -1.94 -10.41 6.05
CA TYR A 79 -0.99 -9.54 5.38
C TYR A 79 -1.61 -8.87 4.13
N ALA A 80 -2.25 -9.66 3.26
CA ALA A 80 -2.91 -9.14 2.06
C ALA A 80 -4.04 -8.15 2.39
N ALA A 81 -4.84 -8.44 3.42
CA ALA A 81 -5.91 -7.57 3.89
C ALA A 81 -5.38 -6.26 4.48
N ALA A 82 -4.32 -6.31 5.29
CA ALA A 82 -3.69 -5.10 5.83
C ALA A 82 -3.05 -4.23 4.74
N LEU A 83 -2.42 -4.84 3.74
CA LEU A 83 -1.89 -4.12 2.58
C LEU A 83 -3.01 -3.47 1.76
N LEU A 84 -4.15 -4.17 1.59
CA LEU A 84 -5.33 -3.61 0.93
C LEU A 84 -5.88 -2.38 1.68
N GLU A 85 -6.01 -2.44 3.01
CA GLU A 85 -6.43 -1.31 3.84
C GLU A 85 -5.50 -0.10 3.63
N ALA A 86 -4.18 -0.32 3.68
CA ALA A 86 -3.20 0.75 3.47
C ALA A 86 -3.30 1.38 2.06
N VAL A 87 -3.42 0.55 1.01
CA VAL A 87 -3.58 1.01 -0.38
C VAL A 87 -4.88 1.82 -0.53
N GLN A 88 -5.98 1.39 0.09
CA GLN A 88 -7.25 2.10 0.08
C GLN A 88 -7.18 3.45 0.81
N ALA A 89 -6.49 3.52 1.94
CA ALA A 89 -6.28 4.77 2.66
C ALA A 89 -5.46 5.77 1.84
N LEU A 90 -4.35 5.34 1.22
CA LEU A 90 -3.55 6.21 0.35
C LEU A 90 -4.33 6.65 -0.90
N ARG A 91 -5.15 5.75 -1.46
CA ARG A 91 -6.05 6.06 -2.57
C ARG A 91 -7.02 7.18 -2.20
N GLU A 92 -7.61 7.12 -1.01
CA GLU A 92 -8.55 8.12 -0.53
C GLU A 92 -7.89 9.49 -0.35
N ILE A 93 -6.68 9.53 0.22
CA ILE A 93 -5.86 10.75 0.29
C ILE A 93 -5.63 11.33 -1.11
N CYS A 94 -5.25 10.49 -2.08
CA CYS A 94 -5.05 10.91 -3.47
C CYS A 94 -6.33 11.45 -4.11
N ARG A 95 -7.49 10.79 -3.87
CA ARG A 95 -8.79 11.25 -4.36
C ARG A 95 -9.10 12.65 -3.86
N ARG A 96 -8.94 12.88 -2.56
CA ARG A 96 -9.20 14.19 -1.92
C ARG A 96 -8.27 15.29 -2.45
N PHE A 97 -6.98 14.99 -2.65
CA PHE A 97 -6.05 15.92 -3.29
C PHE A 97 -6.40 16.21 -4.75
N TYR A 98 -6.83 15.20 -5.50
CA TYR A 98 -7.30 15.39 -6.87
C TYR A 98 -8.55 16.29 -6.91
N GLU A 99 -9.53 16.05 -6.04
CA GLU A 99 -10.73 16.91 -5.96
C GLU A 99 -10.40 18.36 -5.57
N LYS A 100 -9.43 18.54 -4.67
CA LYS A 100 -8.91 19.87 -4.30
C LYS A 100 -8.24 20.57 -5.49
N SER A 101 -7.48 19.84 -6.31
CA SER A 101 -6.82 20.41 -7.49
C SER A 101 -7.78 20.81 -8.61
N GLN A 102 -8.99 20.22 -8.64
CA GLN A 102 -10.07 20.60 -9.57
C GLN A 102 -10.84 21.87 -9.15
N GLY A 103 -10.31 22.69 -8.23
CA GLY A 103 -10.86 24.00 -7.86
C GLY A 103 -11.65 24.03 -6.55
N HIS A 104 -11.72 22.94 -5.80
CA HIS A 104 -12.39 22.90 -4.50
C HIS A 104 -11.40 23.07 -3.33
N LEU A 105 -10.80 24.25 -3.22
CA LEU A 105 -9.70 24.54 -2.28
C LEU A 105 -10.05 24.29 -0.80
N SER A 106 -11.33 24.40 -0.41
CA SER A 106 -11.82 24.15 0.96
C SER A 106 -12.13 22.69 1.28
N LYS A 107 -12.13 21.77 0.30
CA LYS A 107 -12.61 20.38 0.49
C LYS A 107 -11.64 19.44 1.20
N TYR A 108 -10.40 19.85 1.41
CA TYR A 108 -9.43 19.03 2.14
C TYR A 108 -8.51 19.92 2.98
N PRO A 109 -8.97 20.32 4.18
CA PRO A 109 -8.20 21.13 5.11
C PRO A 109 -7.04 20.33 5.70
N MET A 110 -6.00 21.02 6.15
CA MET A 110 -4.78 20.40 6.67
C MET A 110 -5.03 19.48 7.87
N ALA A 111 -6.03 19.81 8.71
CA ALA A 111 -6.41 18.99 9.86
C ALA A 111 -6.95 17.61 9.44
N GLU A 112 -7.80 17.56 8.42
CA GLU A 112 -8.29 16.30 7.85
C GLU A 112 -7.15 15.51 7.19
N TYR A 113 -6.27 16.19 6.45
CA TYR A 113 -5.09 15.55 5.88
C TYR A 113 -4.20 14.89 6.93
N ASN A 114 -3.93 15.58 8.05
CA ASN A 114 -3.11 15.01 9.12
C ASN A 114 -3.81 13.83 9.81
N ALA A 115 -5.14 13.87 9.94
CA ALA A 115 -5.92 12.75 10.48
C ALA A 115 -5.87 11.53 9.56
N ASP A 116 -6.11 11.74 8.26
CA ASP A 116 -6.04 10.68 7.24
C ASP A 116 -4.63 10.08 7.15
N LEU A 117 -3.59 10.92 7.24
CA LEU A 117 -2.20 10.48 7.25
C LEU A 117 -1.89 9.63 8.49
N LYS A 118 -2.38 10.02 9.67
CA LYS A 118 -2.20 9.24 10.90
C LYS A 118 -2.87 7.87 10.82
N VAL A 119 -4.08 7.79 10.25
CA VAL A 119 -4.77 6.52 9.99
C VAL A 119 -3.93 5.66 9.04
N TYR A 120 -3.48 6.25 7.93
CA TYR A 120 -2.63 5.60 6.95
C TYR A 120 -1.32 5.05 7.55
N GLU A 121 -0.62 5.83 8.38
CA GLU A 121 0.59 5.39 9.09
C GLU A 121 0.32 4.21 10.03
N GLY A 122 -0.80 4.23 10.74
CA GLY A 122 -1.23 3.10 11.58
C GLY A 122 -1.46 1.82 10.77
N LEU A 123 -2.05 1.93 9.58
CA LEU A 123 -2.27 0.81 8.67
C LEU A 123 -0.95 0.27 8.09
N LEU A 124 0.01 1.14 7.77
CA LEU A 124 1.36 0.72 7.37
C LEU A 124 2.06 -0.09 8.46
N ASN A 125 1.98 0.36 9.72
CA ASN A 125 2.58 -0.36 10.84
C ASN A 125 1.97 -1.76 10.99
N LYS A 126 0.63 -1.86 10.94
CA LYS A 126 -0.09 -3.14 10.95
C LYS A 126 0.32 -4.05 9.79
N CYS A 127 0.45 -3.49 8.59
CA CYS A 127 0.91 -4.24 7.40
C CYS A 127 2.35 -4.75 7.58
N GLN A 128 3.23 -3.95 8.18
CA GLN A 128 4.60 -4.33 8.46
C GLN A 128 4.68 -5.45 9.52
N GLU A 129 3.88 -5.35 10.59
CA GLU A 129 3.80 -6.39 11.63
C GLU A 129 3.39 -7.74 11.03
N PHE A 130 2.34 -7.77 10.21
CA PHE A 130 1.92 -9.00 9.53
C PHE A 130 2.96 -9.50 8.53
N GLY A 131 3.64 -8.61 7.80
CA GLY A 131 4.71 -9.00 6.90
C GLY A 131 5.90 -9.64 7.63
N ILE A 132 6.28 -9.10 8.80
CA ILE A 132 7.33 -9.69 9.65
C ILE A 132 6.90 -11.06 10.17
N ALA A 133 5.66 -11.20 10.64
CA ALA A 133 5.13 -12.47 11.12
C ALA A 133 5.08 -13.53 10.01
N LEU A 134 4.64 -13.14 8.81
CA LEU A 134 4.61 -14.01 7.63
C LEU A 134 6.00 -14.47 7.22
N ASN A 135 6.97 -13.55 7.16
CA ASN A 135 8.37 -13.90 6.85
C ASN A 135 8.95 -14.89 7.87
N ARG A 136 8.61 -14.74 9.16
CA ARG A 136 9.06 -15.69 10.19
C ARG A 136 8.50 -17.08 9.94
N LYS A 137 7.20 -17.20 9.65
CA LYS A 137 6.55 -18.48 9.34
C LYS A 137 7.15 -19.16 8.11
N MET A 138 7.43 -18.40 7.06
CA MET A 138 8.12 -18.90 5.88
C MET A 138 9.50 -19.49 6.21
N HIS A 139 10.25 -18.86 7.12
CA HIS A 139 11.54 -19.38 7.56
C HIS A 139 11.41 -20.64 8.43
N GLU A 140 10.40 -20.70 9.30
CA GLU A 140 10.13 -21.87 10.16
C GLU A 140 9.73 -23.11 9.33
N ASP A 141 8.86 -22.94 8.32
CA ASP A 141 8.45 -24.03 7.41
C ASP A 141 9.57 -24.49 6.46
N SER A 142 10.65 -23.70 6.32
CA SER A 142 11.80 -24.01 5.47
C SER A 142 12.89 -24.84 6.17
N VAL A 143 12.82 -25.00 7.50
CA VAL A 143 13.82 -25.75 8.27
C VAL A 143 13.28 -27.16 8.52
N PRO A 144 13.92 -28.23 7.99
CA PRO A 144 13.52 -29.60 8.32
C PRO A 144 13.78 -29.86 9.82
N PRO A 145 12.96 -30.67 10.51
CA PRO A 145 13.30 -31.11 11.85
C PRO A 145 14.62 -31.88 11.78
N GLU A 146 15.63 -31.45 12.55
CA GLU A 146 16.84 -32.23 12.78
C GLU A 146 16.42 -33.56 13.43
N GLY A 147 16.56 -34.65 12.67
CA GLY A 147 16.32 -36.01 13.11
C GLY A 147 17.50 -36.60 13.87
#